data_AF-A0A7J7KBB8-F1
#
_entry.id   AF-A0A7J7KBB8-F1
#
_cell.length_a   1.000
_cell.length_b   1.000
_cell.length_c   1.000
_cell.angle_alpha   90.00
_cell.angle_beta   90.00
_cell.angle_gamma   90.00
#
_symmetry.space_group_name_H-M   'P 1'
#
loop_
_entity.id
_entity.type
_entity.pdbx_description
1 polymer ?
#
loop_
_entity_poly.entity_id
_entity_poly.type
_entity_poly.pdbx_seq_one_letter_code
_entity_poly.pdbx_strand_id
1 'polypeptide(L)'
;MGCSYASITMASKQYQLLVAGGNISEGHVSGFPLKPRDEEPSFRLSTKLNTIGVSSLNGKLTELATGKYKLQIHQVFGVYNQKNGGTGENGLYVFTAQDEGEVVKEDSSKTVVYAVSGPVEHTVLSILPYVVQCMKVNHVELGVSISQQVSMGRAVGDLFTRISSHLKSGDNFYTDSNSFTMMKRKRHYPDRPVAANYYPLTSAVYLQDESLRLTLLSAQSLGVASLHQGEIEVMLDRQFNTFDRGGVAEESWTRRQLSFSSD
;
A
#
# COMPACT_ATOMS: atom_id res chain seq x y z
N MET A 1 -29.53 -14.07 24.81
CA MET A 1 -29.46 -12.84 23.97
C MET A 1 -28.31 -13.07 22.99
N GLY A 2 -28.50 -13.66 21.82
CA GLY A 2 -29.43 -13.25 20.77
C GLY A 2 -28.66 -12.36 19.77
N CYS A 3 -27.64 -12.90 19.10
CA CYS A 3 -26.94 -12.22 18.01
C CYS A 3 -27.29 -12.96 16.72
N SER A 4 -28.25 -12.41 15.98
CA SER A 4 -28.66 -12.89 14.67
C SER A 4 -27.64 -12.42 13.63
N TYR A 5 -27.11 -13.34 12.83
CA TYR A 5 -26.35 -13.00 11.63
C TYR A 5 -27.17 -13.35 10.38
N ALA A 6 -27.27 -12.38 9.48
CA ALA A 6 -28.01 -12.46 8.24
C ALA A 6 -27.32 -13.41 7.25
N SER A 7 -28.10 -14.30 6.64
CA SER A 7 -27.69 -15.07 5.47
C SER A 7 -27.89 -14.24 4.21
N ILE A 8 -26.87 -14.18 3.35
CA ILE A 8 -27.01 -13.73 1.97
C ILE A 8 -26.82 -14.95 1.08
N THR A 9 -27.91 -15.44 0.50
CA THR A 9 -27.89 -16.43 -0.57
C THR A 9 -27.63 -15.70 -1.88
N MET A 10 -26.50 -15.95 -2.53
CA MET A 10 -26.29 -15.55 -3.93
C MET A 10 -26.02 -16.75 -4.82
N ALA A 11 -26.76 -16.79 -5.93
CA ALA A 11 -26.90 -17.90 -6.86
C ALA A 11 -25.60 -18.25 -7.62
N SER A 12 -25.45 -19.56 -7.86
CA SER A 12 -24.71 -20.28 -8.92
C SER A 12 -23.29 -19.87 -9.35
N LYS A 13 -22.62 -18.95 -8.66
CA LYS A 13 -21.25 -18.53 -8.99
C LYS A 13 -20.26 -19.15 -7.99
N GLN A 14 -19.29 -19.92 -8.51
CA GLN A 14 -18.24 -20.51 -7.69
C GLN A 14 -17.31 -19.39 -7.18
N TYR A 15 -17.32 -19.14 -5.89
CA TYR A 15 -16.34 -18.28 -5.21
C TYR A 15 -15.31 -19.17 -4.52
N GLN A 16 -14.03 -18.89 -4.70
CA GLN A 16 -12.96 -19.60 -3.97
C GLN A 16 -12.38 -18.67 -2.92
N LEU A 17 -12.37 -19.12 -1.66
CA LEU A 17 -11.74 -18.41 -0.55
C LEU A 17 -10.41 -19.10 -0.22
N LEU A 18 -9.32 -18.38 -0.36
CA LEU A 18 -7.98 -18.79 0.07
C LEU A 18 -7.68 -18.06 1.37
N VAL A 19 -7.28 -18.78 2.41
CA VAL A 19 -6.88 -18.20 3.71
C VAL A 19 -5.44 -18.60 3.98
N ALA A 20 -4.55 -17.64 4.22
CA ALA A 20 -3.18 -17.89 4.64
C ALA A 20 -2.85 -17.11 5.92
N GLY A 21 -2.60 -17.84 7.02
CA GLY A 21 -2.14 -17.30 8.31
C GLY A 21 -3.15 -17.38 9.46
N GLY A 22 -2.66 -17.71 10.68
CA GLY A 22 -3.43 -17.90 11.91
C GLY A 22 -3.96 -19.32 12.17
N ASN A 23 -4.10 -19.72 13.44
CA ASN A 23 -4.85 -20.93 13.82
C ASN A 23 -6.31 -20.72 13.42
N ILE A 24 -6.75 -21.47 12.42
CA ILE A 24 -8.09 -21.39 11.84
C ILE A 24 -9.09 -21.83 12.91
N SER A 25 -9.97 -20.93 13.36
CA SER A 25 -11.30 -21.39 13.78
C SER A 25 -11.98 -21.85 12.51
N GLU A 26 -12.18 -23.16 12.35
CA GLU A 26 -12.88 -23.79 11.21
C GLU A 26 -14.35 -23.35 11.20
N GLY A 27 -14.60 -22.09 10.84
CA GLY A 27 -15.92 -21.61 10.47
C GLY A 27 -16.20 -22.09 9.06
N HIS A 28 -16.91 -23.21 8.93
CA HIS A 28 -17.48 -23.63 7.65
C HIS A 28 -18.48 -22.55 7.20
N VAL A 29 -18.06 -21.61 6.35
CA VAL A 29 -18.98 -20.69 5.68
C VAL A 29 -19.57 -21.45 4.50
N SER A 30 -20.82 -21.90 4.66
CA SER A 30 -21.54 -22.60 3.60
C SER A 30 -21.55 -21.78 2.31
N GLY A 31 -21.08 -22.37 1.21
CA GLY A 31 -21.05 -21.73 -0.11
C GLY A 31 -19.69 -21.21 -0.60
N PHE A 32 -18.65 -21.18 0.25
CA PHE A 32 -17.29 -20.79 -0.16
C PHE A 32 -16.31 -21.95 0.09
N PRO A 33 -15.98 -22.78 -0.93
CA PRO A 33 -14.92 -23.77 -0.80
C PRO A 33 -13.61 -23.09 -0.38
N LEU A 34 -13.16 -23.45 0.82
CA LEU A 34 -11.85 -23.09 1.33
C LEU A 34 -10.80 -23.95 0.63
N LYS A 35 -9.81 -23.31 0.00
CA LYS A 35 -8.59 -24.00 -0.43
C LYS A 35 -7.54 -23.88 0.67
N PRO A 36 -6.95 -25.00 1.14
CA PRO A 36 -5.81 -24.97 2.05
C PRO A 36 -4.67 -24.13 1.46
N ARG A 37 -3.81 -23.61 2.33
CA ARG A 37 -2.58 -22.92 1.95
C ARG A 37 -1.80 -23.76 0.94
N ASP A 38 -1.64 -23.24 -0.28
CA ASP A 38 -0.65 -23.75 -1.22
C ASP A 38 0.75 -23.49 -0.62
N GLU A 39 1.65 -24.48 -0.66
CA GLU A 39 3.05 -24.34 -0.19
C GLU A 39 3.86 -23.35 -1.03
N GLU A 40 3.30 -22.90 -2.15
CA GLU A 40 3.88 -21.89 -3.04
C GLU A 40 4.07 -20.55 -2.31
N PRO A 41 5.24 -19.87 -2.49
CA PRO A 41 5.54 -18.61 -1.81
C PRO A 41 4.68 -17.44 -2.31
N SER A 42 3.99 -17.60 -3.43
CA SER A 42 3.12 -16.58 -4.03
C SER A 42 2.03 -17.22 -4.87
N PHE A 43 0.88 -16.56 -4.99
CA PHE A 43 -0.19 -16.95 -5.90
C PHE A 43 -0.50 -15.82 -6.88
N ARG A 44 -1.17 -16.14 -8.00
CA ARG A 44 -1.58 -15.15 -9.01
C ARG A 44 -3.09 -15.12 -9.17
N LEU A 45 -3.62 -13.92 -9.36
CA LEU A 45 -5.01 -13.68 -9.75
C LEU A 45 -5.01 -12.93 -11.07
N SER A 46 -5.73 -13.46 -12.06
CA SER A 46 -5.67 -12.97 -13.44
C SER A 46 -7.07 -12.81 -14.02
N THR A 47 -7.31 -11.67 -14.62
CA THR A 47 -8.43 -11.41 -15.52
C THR A 47 -7.92 -11.40 -16.97
N LYS A 48 -8.80 -11.09 -17.93
CA LYS A 48 -8.37 -10.93 -19.34
C LYS A 48 -7.42 -9.76 -19.55
N LEU A 49 -7.49 -8.75 -18.68
CA LEU A 49 -6.76 -7.49 -18.83
C LEU A 49 -5.59 -7.35 -17.86
N ASN A 50 -5.77 -7.82 -16.61
CA ASN A 50 -4.81 -7.58 -15.54
C ASN A 50 -4.45 -8.87 -14.82
N THR A 51 -3.21 -8.98 -14.39
CA THR A 51 -2.73 -10.04 -13.51
C THR A 51 -1.97 -9.41 -12.34
N ILE A 52 -2.25 -9.89 -11.13
CA ILE A 52 -1.44 -9.62 -9.96
C ILE A 52 -0.79 -10.89 -9.44
N GLY A 53 0.45 -10.77 -8.99
CA GLY A 53 1.10 -11.73 -8.12
C GLY A 53 1.08 -11.21 -6.69
N VAL A 54 0.77 -12.10 -5.75
CA VAL A 54 0.70 -11.77 -4.32
C VAL A 54 1.45 -12.83 -3.53
N SER A 55 2.25 -12.38 -2.56
CA SER A 55 2.93 -13.26 -1.60
C SER A 55 1.90 -13.98 -0.72
N SER A 56 1.97 -15.31 -0.64
CA SER A 56 1.08 -16.10 0.22
C SER A 56 1.40 -15.91 1.72
N LEU A 57 2.61 -15.43 2.03
CA LEU A 57 3.09 -15.25 3.40
C LEU A 57 2.62 -13.95 4.05
N ASN A 58 2.49 -12.89 3.27
CA ASN A 58 2.17 -11.55 3.79
C ASN A 58 1.22 -10.73 2.92
N GLY A 59 0.71 -11.27 1.81
CA GLY A 59 -0.32 -10.59 1.03
C GLY A 59 0.17 -9.33 0.31
N LYS A 60 1.48 -9.15 0.18
CA LYS A 60 2.08 -8.04 -0.55
C LYS A 60 2.12 -8.27 -2.05
N LEU A 61 2.02 -7.19 -2.82
CA LEU A 61 2.12 -7.22 -4.27
C LEU A 61 3.54 -7.62 -4.70
N THR A 62 3.64 -8.68 -5.51
CA THR A 62 4.91 -9.19 -6.07
C THR A 62 5.01 -9.00 -7.59
N GLU A 63 3.88 -8.90 -8.28
CA GLU A 63 3.84 -8.76 -9.72
C GLU A 63 2.61 -7.96 -10.14
N LEU A 64 2.78 -7.10 -11.14
CA LEU A 64 1.71 -6.41 -11.83
C LEU A 64 1.86 -6.63 -13.33
N ALA A 65 0.82 -7.10 -13.99
CA ALA A 65 0.78 -7.19 -15.44
C ALA A 65 -0.54 -6.66 -16.00
N THR A 66 -0.43 -5.96 -17.12
CA THR A 66 -1.55 -5.36 -17.83
C THR A 66 -1.38 -5.64 -19.33
N GLY A 67 -2.24 -6.50 -19.86
CA GLY A 67 -2.08 -7.06 -21.21
C GLY A 67 -0.77 -7.81 -21.36
N LYS A 68 0.08 -7.39 -22.31
CA LYS A 68 1.40 -8.01 -22.55
C LYS A 68 2.52 -7.46 -21.65
N TYR A 69 2.28 -6.37 -20.95
CA TYR A 69 3.29 -5.69 -20.15
C TYR A 69 3.28 -6.26 -18.73
N LYS A 70 4.45 -6.64 -18.24
CA LYS A 70 4.62 -7.28 -16.94
C LYS A 70 5.75 -6.60 -16.20
N LEU A 71 5.52 -6.33 -14.92
CA LEU A 71 6.46 -5.70 -14.03
C LEU A 71 6.52 -6.47 -12.71
N GLN A 72 7.73 -6.84 -12.30
CA GLN A 72 7.97 -7.40 -10.98
C GLN A 72 8.00 -6.24 -9.97
N ILE A 73 7.28 -6.41 -8.88
CA ILE A 73 7.08 -5.42 -7.85
C ILE A 73 7.57 -5.97 -6.53
N HIS A 74 8.25 -5.14 -5.75
CA HIS A 74 8.53 -5.41 -4.35
C HIS A 74 7.86 -4.32 -3.52
N GLN A 75 6.74 -4.68 -2.90
CA GLN A 75 6.03 -3.79 -2.00
C GLN A 75 6.56 -3.95 -0.57
N VAL A 76 6.76 -2.84 0.15
CA VAL A 76 7.02 -2.85 1.59
C VAL A 76 6.24 -1.76 2.31
N PHE A 77 6.07 -1.94 3.61
CA PHE A 77 5.62 -0.91 4.54
C PHE A 77 6.77 -0.58 5.47
N GLY A 78 7.01 0.70 5.71
CA GLY A 78 8.10 1.15 6.57
C GLY A 78 7.69 2.36 7.39
N VAL A 79 8.49 2.68 8.39
CA VAL A 79 8.28 3.82 9.29
C VAL A 79 9.56 4.63 9.38
N TYR A 80 9.44 5.94 9.19
CA TYR A 80 10.48 6.88 9.62
C TYR A 80 10.32 7.12 11.12
N ASN A 81 11.26 6.60 11.90
CA ASN A 81 11.25 6.76 13.34
C ASN A 81 11.65 8.19 13.72
N GLN A 82 10.89 8.80 14.64
CA GLN A 82 11.21 10.12 15.15
C GLN A 82 12.26 9.98 16.24
N LYS A 83 13.40 10.67 16.08
CA LYS A 83 14.42 10.75 17.13
C LYS A 83 14.20 12.01 17.96
N ASN A 84 14.05 11.83 19.27
CA ASN A 84 14.00 12.93 20.22
C ASN A 84 15.35 13.67 20.23
N GLY A 85 15.32 15.00 20.11
CA GLY A 85 16.48 15.88 20.35
C GLY A 85 17.35 16.21 19.12
N GLY A 86 16.89 15.93 17.89
CA GLY A 86 17.54 16.42 16.66
C GLY A 86 17.22 17.86 16.31
N THR A 87 18.01 18.49 15.43
CA THR A 87 17.69 19.81 14.86
C THR A 87 16.54 19.69 13.86
N GLY A 88 15.32 20.02 14.29
CA GLY A 88 14.09 19.94 13.49
C GLY A 88 13.15 18.91 14.09
N GLU A 89 12.16 19.40 14.85
CA GLU A 89 11.10 18.55 15.40
C GLU A 89 10.11 18.19 14.30
N ASN A 90 9.78 16.91 14.18
CA ASN A 90 8.68 16.48 13.32
C ASN A 90 7.38 17.06 13.86
N GLY A 91 6.52 17.55 12.97
CA GLY A 91 5.23 18.10 13.35
C GLY A 91 4.32 18.26 12.14
N LEU A 92 3.31 19.11 12.24
CA LEU A 92 2.27 19.23 11.22
C LEU A 92 2.82 19.60 9.84
N TYR A 93 3.83 20.46 9.79
CA TYR A 93 4.43 21.02 8.57
C TYR A 93 5.80 20.41 8.28
N VAL A 94 6.58 20.13 9.32
CA VAL A 94 7.96 19.69 9.17
C VAL A 94 8.04 18.17 9.17
N PHE A 95 8.64 17.62 8.10
CA PHE A 95 9.08 16.23 8.00
C PHE A 95 10.61 16.19 7.96
N THR A 96 11.18 15.37 8.82
CA THR A 96 12.62 15.10 8.91
C THR A 96 12.84 13.59 8.93
N ALA A 97 13.81 13.15 8.14
CA ALA A 97 14.26 11.77 8.10
C ALA A 97 15.78 11.76 7.95
N GLN A 98 16.45 10.96 8.79
CA GLN A 98 17.92 10.84 8.81
C GLN A 98 18.42 9.68 7.94
N ASP A 99 17.57 8.69 7.72
CA ASP A 99 17.83 7.47 6.95
C ASP A 99 16.64 7.19 6.03
N GLU A 100 16.64 6.04 5.36
CA GLU A 100 15.58 5.60 4.44
C GLU A 100 14.39 4.93 5.16
N GLY A 101 14.29 5.09 6.49
CA GLY A 101 13.25 4.48 7.30
C GLY A 101 13.48 2.98 7.53
N GLU A 102 12.75 2.44 8.49
CA GLU A 102 12.82 1.03 8.86
C GLU A 102 11.63 0.26 8.28
N VAL A 103 11.90 -0.82 7.56
CA VAL A 103 10.84 -1.73 7.10
C VAL A 103 10.18 -2.37 8.30
N VAL A 104 8.84 -2.30 8.34
CA VAL A 104 8.04 -2.88 9.41
C VAL A 104 8.20 -4.39 9.38
N LYS A 105 8.67 -4.96 10.50
CA LYS A 105 8.85 -6.41 10.64
C LYS A 105 7.50 -7.08 10.76
N GLU A 106 7.27 -8.06 9.88
CA GLU A 106 6.06 -8.86 9.87
C GLU A 106 6.28 -10.16 10.62
N ASP A 107 5.30 -10.51 11.45
CA ASP A 107 5.18 -11.84 12.01
C ASP A 107 4.24 -12.64 11.12
N SER A 108 4.80 -13.56 10.32
CA SER A 108 4.01 -14.40 9.41
C SER A 108 2.98 -15.27 10.15
N SER A 109 3.13 -15.50 11.45
CA SER A 109 2.12 -16.22 12.25
C SER A 109 0.88 -15.39 12.57
N LYS A 110 1.00 -14.05 12.51
CA LYS A 110 -0.07 -13.08 12.81
C LYS A 110 -0.65 -12.41 11.58
N THR A 111 0.06 -12.50 10.46
CA THR A 111 -0.41 -11.95 9.18
C THR A 111 -1.46 -12.88 8.61
N VAL A 112 -2.60 -12.32 8.19
CA VAL A 112 -3.69 -13.09 7.59
C VAL A 112 -3.98 -12.55 6.20
N VAL A 113 -3.99 -13.44 5.20
CA VAL A 113 -4.28 -13.14 3.80
C VAL A 113 -5.53 -13.91 3.40
N TYR A 114 -6.55 -13.19 2.96
CA TYR A 114 -7.76 -13.74 2.35
C TYR A 114 -7.77 -13.40 0.86
N ALA A 115 -7.83 -14.38 -0.02
CA ALA A 115 -8.08 -14.13 -1.43
C ALA A 115 -9.42 -14.72 -1.85
N VAL A 116 -10.25 -13.91 -2.50
CA VAL A 116 -11.57 -14.27 -3.03
C VAL A 116 -11.50 -14.14 -4.54
N SER A 117 -11.73 -15.26 -5.24
CA SER A 117 -11.88 -15.25 -6.68
C SER A 117 -13.36 -15.29 -7.05
N GLY A 118 -13.84 -14.25 -7.75
CA GLY A 118 -15.21 -14.15 -8.23
C GLY A 118 -15.26 -13.87 -9.75
N PRO A 119 -16.45 -13.96 -10.35
CA PRO A 119 -16.64 -13.77 -11.80
C PRO A 119 -16.64 -12.31 -12.27
N VAL A 120 -16.62 -11.35 -11.34
CA VAL A 120 -16.62 -9.91 -11.64
C VAL A 120 -15.31 -9.27 -11.19
N GLU A 121 -14.82 -9.66 -10.02
CA GLU A 121 -13.56 -9.18 -9.45
C GLU A 121 -12.86 -10.31 -8.69
N HIS A 122 -11.53 -10.19 -8.58
CA HIS A 122 -10.75 -10.88 -7.59
C HIS A 122 -10.33 -9.90 -6.49
N THR A 123 -10.40 -10.32 -5.25
CA THR A 123 -10.10 -9.47 -4.09
C THR A 123 -9.10 -10.18 -3.19
N VAL A 124 -8.08 -9.45 -2.73
CA VAL A 124 -7.12 -9.93 -1.73
C VAL A 124 -7.10 -8.98 -0.55
N LEU A 125 -7.49 -9.45 0.62
CA LEU A 125 -7.41 -8.75 1.89
C LEU A 125 -6.22 -9.26 2.68
N SER A 126 -5.37 -8.36 3.15
CA SER A 126 -4.15 -8.66 3.91
C SER A 126 -4.14 -7.84 5.18
N ILE A 127 -4.09 -8.51 6.33
CA ILE A 127 -4.03 -7.88 7.65
C ILE A 127 -2.57 -7.85 8.08
N LEU A 128 -1.95 -6.69 7.97
CA LEU A 128 -0.54 -6.43 8.26
C LEU A 128 -0.40 -5.54 9.50
N PRO A 129 0.80 -5.45 10.10
CA PRO A 129 1.07 -4.44 11.11
C PRO A 129 0.76 -3.04 10.57
N TYR A 130 -0.07 -2.29 11.30
CA TYR A 130 -0.56 -0.94 11.00
C TYR A 130 -1.45 -0.78 9.76
N VAL A 131 -1.48 -1.74 8.84
CA VAL A 131 -2.18 -1.62 7.57
C VAL A 131 -3.08 -2.82 7.31
N VAL A 132 -4.33 -2.57 6.99
CA VAL A 132 -5.20 -3.55 6.33
C VAL A 132 -5.25 -3.19 4.85
N GLN A 133 -4.64 -4.02 4.01
CA GLN A 133 -4.55 -3.82 2.57
C GLN A 133 -5.59 -4.66 1.84
N CYS A 134 -6.37 -4.03 0.96
CA CYS A 134 -7.32 -4.69 0.07
C CYS A 134 -6.94 -4.39 -1.38
N MET A 135 -6.58 -5.42 -2.14
CA MET A 135 -6.28 -5.32 -3.57
C MET A 135 -7.43 -5.91 -4.37
N LYS A 136 -7.92 -5.18 -5.36
CA LYS A 136 -9.01 -5.60 -6.24
C LYS A 136 -8.57 -5.58 -7.69
N VAL A 137 -8.87 -6.67 -8.40
CA VAL A 137 -8.63 -6.81 -9.83
C VAL A 137 -9.97 -7.03 -10.52
N ASN A 138 -10.43 -6.01 -11.23
CA ASN A 138 -11.69 -6.03 -11.96
C ASN A 138 -11.50 -6.75 -13.32
N HIS A 139 -12.54 -7.43 -13.80
CA HIS A 139 -12.54 -8.10 -15.11
C HIS A 139 -12.71 -7.13 -16.29
N VAL A 140 -13.17 -5.90 -16.03
CA VAL A 140 -13.54 -4.91 -17.05
C VAL A 140 -12.59 -3.71 -17.05
N GLU A 141 -12.10 -3.29 -15.90
CA GLU A 141 -11.26 -2.09 -15.76
C GLU A 141 -9.78 -2.39 -15.95
N LEU A 142 -9.01 -1.39 -16.37
CA LEU A 142 -7.56 -1.50 -16.49
C LEU A 142 -6.88 -1.13 -15.17
N GLY A 143 -5.87 -1.91 -14.78
CA GLY A 143 -5.11 -1.68 -13.56
C GLY A 143 -5.65 -2.46 -12.37
N VAL A 144 -5.19 -2.05 -11.19
CA VAL A 144 -5.45 -2.71 -9.91
C VAL A 144 -5.79 -1.62 -8.90
N SER A 145 -6.90 -1.80 -8.18
CA SER A 145 -7.26 -0.91 -7.07
C SER A 145 -6.62 -1.45 -5.80
N ILE A 146 -5.93 -0.56 -5.06
CA ILE A 146 -5.31 -0.87 -3.77
C ILE A 146 -5.89 0.10 -2.74
N SER A 147 -6.63 -0.44 -1.78
CA SER A 147 -7.11 0.31 -0.63
C SER A 147 -6.28 -0.07 0.59
N GLN A 148 -5.84 0.92 1.34
CA GLN A 148 -5.03 0.74 2.55
C GLN A 148 -5.72 1.46 3.70
N GLN A 149 -6.20 0.68 4.67
CA GLN A 149 -6.73 1.20 5.90
C GLN A 149 -5.61 1.24 6.94
N VAL A 150 -5.33 2.41 7.48
CA VAL A 150 -4.14 2.67 8.31
C VAL A 150 -4.53 2.92 9.76
N SER A 151 -3.82 2.27 10.68
CA SER A 151 -3.97 2.45 12.12
C SER A 151 -2.66 2.11 12.85
N MET A 152 -1.90 3.13 13.25
CA MET A 152 -0.64 2.93 13.99
C MET A 152 -0.83 2.76 15.51
N GLY A 153 -2.08 2.85 16.01
CA GLY A 153 -2.38 2.72 17.43
C GLY A 153 -1.67 3.78 18.28
N ARG A 154 -0.70 3.34 19.10
CA ARG A 154 0.14 4.22 19.94
C ARG A 154 1.56 4.42 19.38
N ALA A 155 1.85 3.92 18.18
CA ALA A 155 3.18 4.06 17.59
C ALA A 155 3.38 5.47 17.03
N VAL A 156 4.58 6.02 17.22
CA VAL A 156 5.00 7.33 16.72
C VAL A 156 5.92 7.11 15.52
N GLY A 157 5.71 7.86 14.45
CA GLY A 157 6.49 7.76 13.22
C GLY A 157 5.68 8.19 12.00
N ASP A 158 6.37 8.33 10.88
CA ASP A 158 5.77 8.61 9.58
C ASP A 158 5.74 7.29 8.78
N LEU A 159 4.55 6.69 8.64
CA LEU A 159 4.33 5.41 7.98
C LEU A 159 4.24 5.62 6.47
N PHE A 160 4.96 4.80 5.72
CA PHE A 160 4.97 4.82 4.26
C PHE A 160 4.74 3.43 3.66
N THR A 161 4.27 3.42 2.42
CA THR A 161 4.36 2.26 1.54
C THR A 161 5.33 2.56 0.42
N ARG A 162 6.14 1.57 0.04
CA ARG A 162 7.13 1.70 -1.01
C ARG A 162 6.96 0.56 -2.00
N ILE A 163 6.97 0.91 -3.28
CA ILE A 163 6.81 0.02 -4.41
C ILE A 163 8.09 0.14 -5.23
N SER A 164 8.92 -0.90 -5.18
CA SER A 164 10.17 -0.97 -5.95
C SER A 164 10.00 -1.89 -7.15
N SER A 165 10.63 -1.54 -8.26
CA SER A 165 10.58 -2.28 -9.52
C SER A 165 11.93 -2.23 -10.24
N HIS A 166 12.09 -3.01 -11.30
CA HIS A 166 13.29 -2.98 -12.14
C HIS A 166 13.25 -1.93 -13.26
N LEU A 167 12.29 -0.99 -13.22
CA LEU A 167 12.16 0.08 -14.21
C LEU A 167 13.39 0.96 -14.23
N LYS A 168 13.92 1.21 -15.43
CA LYS A 168 15.12 2.03 -15.59
C LYS A 168 14.80 3.53 -15.67
N SER A 169 14.18 4.09 -14.64
CA SER A 169 13.75 5.50 -14.60
C SER A 169 14.87 6.54 -14.50
N GLY A 170 16.11 6.10 -14.20
CA GLY A 170 17.18 6.98 -13.76
C GLY A 170 16.75 7.78 -12.53
N ASP A 171 17.11 9.07 -12.50
CA ASP A 171 16.79 9.98 -11.40
C ASP A 171 15.47 10.73 -11.58
N ASN A 172 14.65 10.38 -12.57
CA ASN A 172 13.46 11.15 -12.91
C ASN A 172 12.18 10.42 -12.53
N PHE A 173 11.26 11.16 -11.92
CA PHE A 173 9.88 10.75 -11.69
C PHE A 173 8.96 11.95 -11.93
N TYR A 174 7.66 11.72 -12.05
CA TYR A 174 6.72 12.77 -12.43
C TYR A 174 5.57 12.80 -11.44
N THR A 175 5.31 13.96 -10.84
CA THR A 175 4.17 14.17 -9.95
C THR A 175 3.25 15.21 -10.54
N ASP A 176 1.96 15.10 -10.28
CA ASP A 176 1.01 16.11 -10.69
C ASP A 176 1.15 17.39 -9.85
N SER A 177 0.75 18.51 -10.44
CA SER A 177 0.61 19.81 -9.77
C SER A 177 -0.87 20.16 -9.74
N ASN A 178 -1.51 19.91 -8.59
CA ASN A 178 -2.94 20.14 -8.36
C ASN A 178 -3.83 19.46 -9.42
N SER A 179 -3.48 18.23 -9.80
CA SER A 179 -4.21 17.41 -10.77
C SER A 179 -4.33 18.01 -12.17
N PHE A 180 -3.53 19.04 -12.49
CA PHE A 180 -3.62 19.74 -13.77
C PHE A 180 -2.46 19.42 -14.72
N THR A 181 -1.21 19.53 -14.26
CA THR A 181 -0.03 19.28 -15.09
C THR A 181 0.93 18.31 -14.43
N MET A 182 1.54 17.44 -15.23
CA MET A 182 2.60 16.55 -14.76
C MET A 182 3.94 17.29 -14.77
N MET A 183 4.57 17.38 -13.60
CA MET A 183 5.87 18.00 -13.41
C MET A 183 6.96 16.96 -13.28
N LYS A 184 8.04 17.14 -14.04
CA LYS A 184 9.25 16.33 -13.89
C LYS A 184 9.96 16.70 -12.58
N ARG A 185 10.23 15.69 -11.75
CA ARG A 185 11.00 15.76 -10.51
C ARG A 185 12.32 15.02 -10.72
N LYS A 186 13.39 15.59 -10.16
CA LYS A 186 14.69 14.94 -10.12
C LYS A 186 14.98 14.48 -8.70
N ARG A 187 15.42 13.25 -8.57
CA ARG A 187 15.93 12.66 -7.34
C ARG A 187 17.31 13.24 -7.04
N HIS A 188 17.47 13.68 -5.79
CA HIS A 188 18.70 14.27 -5.26
C HIS A 188 19.24 13.49 -4.06
N TYR A 189 18.65 12.36 -3.70
CA TYR A 189 19.19 11.47 -2.67
C TYR A 189 20.36 10.63 -3.23
N PRO A 190 21.48 10.46 -2.49
CA PRO A 190 21.73 10.88 -1.10
C PRO A 190 22.34 12.28 -0.92
N ASP A 191 22.57 13.05 -2.00
CA ASP A 191 23.16 14.41 -1.92
C ASP A 191 22.31 15.38 -1.07
N ARG A 192 20.99 15.16 -1.03
CA ARG A 192 20.02 15.89 -0.20
C ARG A 192 19.25 14.92 0.70
N PRO A 193 18.81 15.37 1.89
CA PRO A 193 18.07 14.53 2.83
C PRO A 193 16.78 14.00 2.20
N VAL A 194 16.29 12.86 2.72
CA VAL A 194 15.06 12.20 2.26
C VAL A 194 13.89 13.18 2.17
N ALA A 195 13.69 14.00 3.21
CA ALA A 195 12.61 14.99 3.26
C ALA A 195 12.64 16.00 2.10
N ALA A 196 13.82 16.35 1.57
CA ALA A 196 13.94 17.28 0.44
C ALA A 196 13.57 16.64 -0.92
N ASN A 197 13.35 15.32 -0.95
CA ASN A 197 12.94 14.57 -2.13
C ASN A 197 11.44 14.22 -2.13
N TYR A 198 10.71 14.61 -1.08
CA TYR A 198 9.26 14.47 -1.01
C TYR A 198 8.55 15.62 -1.72
N TYR A 199 7.55 15.27 -2.53
CA TYR A 199 6.69 16.19 -3.26
C TYR A 199 5.22 15.89 -2.98
N PRO A 200 4.31 16.84 -3.19
CA PRO A 200 2.88 16.58 -3.16
C PRO A 200 2.49 15.58 -4.26
N LEU A 201 1.75 14.54 -3.87
CA LEU A 201 0.96 13.67 -4.74
C LEU A 201 -0.49 14.08 -4.59
N THR A 202 -1.03 14.87 -5.53
CA THR A 202 -2.42 15.31 -5.45
C THR A 202 -3.38 14.34 -6.13
N SER A 203 -2.96 13.69 -7.22
CA SER A 203 -3.76 12.69 -7.94
C SER A 203 -2.95 11.60 -8.62
N ALA A 204 -1.75 11.89 -9.12
CA ALA A 204 -0.98 10.94 -9.92
C ALA A 204 0.54 11.13 -9.79
N VAL A 205 1.24 10.01 -9.70
CA VAL A 205 2.70 9.93 -9.84
C VAL A 205 3.03 8.82 -10.83
N TYR A 206 4.07 9.00 -11.64
CA TYR A 206 4.59 7.90 -12.45
C TYR A 206 6.11 7.89 -12.55
N LEU A 207 6.61 6.68 -12.75
CA LEU A 207 7.95 6.37 -13.23
C LEU A 207 7.85 5.77 -14.62
N GLN A 208 8.85 6.01 -15.46
CA GLN A 208 8.93 5.34 -16.76
C GLN A 208 10.37 5.15 -17.20
N ASP A 209 10.59 4.11 -17.98
CA ASP A 209 11.76 3.96 -18.84
C ASP A 209 11.36 4.14 -20.31
N GLU A 210 12.18 3.65 -21.24
CA GLU A 210 11.91 3.74 -22.69
C GLU A 210 10.74 2.86 -23.13
N SER A 211 10.36 1.87 -22.33
CA SER A 211 9.44 0.79 -22.70
C SER A 211 8.17 0.71 -21.85
N LEU A 212 8.27 1.04 -20.57
CA LEU A 212 7.24 0.81 -19.57
C LEU A 212 7.05 2.04 -18.70
N ARG A 213 5.80 2.27 -18.30
CA ARG A 213 5.41 3.29 -17.32
C ARG A 213 4.63 2.61 -16.19
N LEU A 214 5.08 2.84 -14.95
CA LEU A 214 4.33 2.53 -13.74
C LEU A 214 3.69 3.81 -13.24
N THR A 215 2.35 3.85 -13.24
CA THR A 215 1.57 4.99 -12.75
C THR A 215 0.81 4.58 -11.50
N LEU A 216 0.91 5.39 -10.45
CA LEU A 216 0.12 5.28 -9.25
C LEU A 216 -0.86 6.45 -9.21
N LEU A 217 -2.14 6.13 -9.08
CA LEU A 217 -3.21 7.10 -8.88
C LEU A 217 -3.61 7.11 -7.41
N SER A 218 -3.86 8.29 -6.86
CA SER A 218 -4.28 8.46 -5.47
C SER A 218 -5.65 9.09 -5.42
N ALA A 219 -6.50 8.59 -4.52
CA ALA A 219 -7.80 9.16 -4.21
C ALA A 219 -7.71 10.38 -3.26
N GLN A 220 -6.56 10.55 -2.60
CA GLN A 220 -6.31 11.65 -1.65
C GLN A 220 -4.91 12.25 -1.85
N SER A 221 -4.75 13.50 -1.40
CA SER A 221 -3.44 14.16 -1.44
C SER A 221 -2.51 13.60 -0.36
N LEU A 222 -1.33 13.14 -0.77
CA LEU A 222 -0.31 12.54 0.10
C LEU A 222 1.09 13.09 -0.25
N GLY A 223 2.10 12.72 0.54
CA GLY A 223 3.51 12.93 0.19
C GLY A 223 4.05 11.77 -0.62
N VAL A 224 4.81 12.04 -1.68
CA VAL A 224 5.46 11.02 -2.50
C VAL A 224 6.93 11.33 -2.74
N ALA A 225 7.77 10.30 -2.80
CA ALA A 225 9.16 10.39 -3.19
C ALA A 225 9.58 9.23 -4.09
N SER A 226 10.75 9.37 -4.70
CA SER A 226 11.49 8.29 -5.36
C SER A 226 12.92 8.38 -4.86
N LEU A 227 13.29 7.53 -3.90
CA LEU A 227 14.61 7.57 -3.24
C LEU A 227 15.66 6.74 -3.97
N HIS A 228 15.19 5.75 -4.73
CA HIS A 228 15.99 4.92 -5.64
C HIS A 228 15.34 4.79 -7.01
N GLN A 229 16.13 4.36 -7.99
CA GLN A 229 15.64 4.09 -9.34
C GLN A 229 14.56 3.00 -9.32
N GLY A 230 13.49 3.20 -10.09
CA GLY A 230 12.38 2.23 -10.18
C GLY A 230 11.48 2.17 -8.95
N GLU A 231 11.63 3.11 -8.01
CA GLU A 231 10.92 3.12 -6.72
C GLU A 231 9.97 4.31 -6.57
N ILE A 232 8.74 4.03 -6.11
CA ILE A 232 7.78 5.05 -5.65
C ILE A 232 7.49 4.78 -4.17
N GLU A 233 7.66 5.79 -3.35
CA GLU A 233 7.30 5.78 -1.94
C GLU A 233 6.20 6.78 -1.67
N VAL A 234 5.15 6.37 -0.96
CA VAL A 234 4.01 7.21 -0.58
C VAL A 234 3.87 7.21 0.94
N MET A 235 3.82 8.40 1.52
CA MET A 235 3.49 8.59 2.94
C MET A 235 2.01 8.31 3.16
N LEU A 236 1.69 7.38 4.05
CA LEU A 236 0.31 6.93 4.31
C LEU A 236 -0.32 7.64 5.51
N ASP A 237 0.40 7.70 6.62
CA ASP A 237 -0.04 8.39 7.83
C ASP A 237 1.18 8.86 8.61
N ARG A 238 0.96 9.84 9.48
CA ARG A 238 2.01 10.36 10.36
C ARG A 238 1.49 10.61 11.76
N GLN A 239 2.21 10.06 12.72
CA GLN A 239 1.98 10.27 14.14
C GLN A 239 3.22 10.86 14.78
N PHE A 240 3.07 12.01 15.44
CA PHE A 240 4.13 12.74 16.13
C PHE A 240 3.63 13.18 17.51
N ASN A 241 4.56 13.25 18.45
CA ASN A 241 4.35 13.70 19.82
C ASN A 241 5.16 14.97 20.15
N THR A 242 5.74 15.61 19.14
CA THR A 242 6.54 16.83 19.22
C THR A 242 5.84 17.98 18.50
N PHE A 243 6.16 19.22 18.87
CA PHE A 243 5.60 20.41 18.24
C PHE A 243 6.61 20.98 17.25
N ASP A 244 6.28 21.04 15.97
CA ASP A 244 7.09 21.83 15.06
C ASP A 244 6.87 23.33 15.34
N ARG A 245 7.93 24.14 15.19
CA ARG A 245 7.88 25.59 15.43
C ARG A 245 7.02 26.36 14.39
N GLY A 246 6.12 25.66 13.69
CA GLY A 246 5.21 26.17 12.66
C GLY A 246 3.99 26.92 13.20
N GLY A 247 3.88 27.11 14.52
CA GLY A 247 2.87 27.96 15.14
C GLY A 247 1.57 27.27 15.56
N VAL A 248 1.43 25.96 15.34
CA VAL A 248 0.31 25.15 15.82
C VAL A 248 0.81 24.19 16.90
N ALA A 249 0.28 24.33 18.11
CA ALA A 249 0.61 23.47 19.25
C ALA A 249 -0.43 22.34 19.40
N GLU A 250 -0.46 21.41 18.44
CA GLU A 250 -1.32 20.21 18.52
C GLU A 250 -0.52 18.93 18.27
N GLU A 251 -0.73 17.92 19.12
CA GLU A 251 -0.20 16.56 18.95
C GLU A 251 -1.16 15.72 18.10
N SER A 252 -0.65 14.75 17.34
CA SER A 252 -1.47 14.00 16.37
C SER A 252 -2.36 12.89 16.95
N TRP A 253 -2.37 12.69 18.27
CA TRP A 253 -3.00 11.53 18.95
C TRP A 253 -4.52 11.44 18.84
N THR A 254 -5.19 12.44 18.28
CA THR A 254 -6.65 12.53 18.21
C THR A 254 -7.27 11.97 16.91
N ARG A 255 -6.49 11.33 16.03
CA ARG A 255 -6.99 10.86 14.72
C ARG A 255 -7.76 9.52 14.77
N ARG A 256 -8.81 9.44 13.94
CA ARG A 256 -9.62 8.24 13.68
C ARG A 256 -9.05 7.44 12.52
N GLN A 257 -9.40 6.16 12.47
CA GLN A 257 -9.07 5.22 11.40
C GLN A 257 -9.41 5.80 10.01
N LEU A 258 -8.42 5.82 9.11
CA LEU A 258 -8.60 6.25 7.72
C LEU A 258 -8.83 5.01 6.86
N SER A 259 -9.99 4.92 6.21
CA SER A 259 -10.31 3.89 5.21
C SER A 259 -10.99 4.54 4.03
N PHE A 260 -10.50 4.29 2.82
CA PHE A 260 -11.13 4.77 1.61
C PHE A 260 -11.23 3.66 0.58
N SER A 261 -12.44 3.45 0.07
CA SER A 261 -12.71 2.70 -1.15
C SER A 261 -12.87 3.70 -2.29
N SER A 262 -12.26 3.41 -3.44
CA SER A 262 -12.72 3.99 -4.70
C SER A 262 -14.06 3.33 -5.03
N ASP A 263 -15.13 4.12 -5.07
CA ASP A 263 -16.46 3.67 -5.55
C ASP A 263 -16.42 3.35 -7.05
#